data_AF-A0A7X3XIH8-F1
#
_entry.id   AF-A0A7X3XIH8-F1
#
_cell.length_a   1.000
_cell.length_b   1.000
_cell.length_c   1.000
_cell.angle_alpha   90.00
_cell.angle_beta   90.00
_cell.angle_gamma   90.00
#
_symmetry.space_group_name_H-M   'P 1'
#
loop_
_entity.id
_entity.type
_entity.pdbx_description
1 polymer ?
#
loop_
_entity_poly.entity_id
_entity_poly.type
_entity_poly.pdbx_seq_one_letter_code
_entity_poly.pdbx_strand_id
1 'polypeptide(L)'
;MRARAAAFAKDWQDATYEKGETQSFYNAFFRVFGVQRRTVARYEAHVTKLDNRSGFIDLFWPGVLLVEQKSAGRDLDKAYQQAGEYFDALRERERPRYILVSDYINGNLFKGRLQTVSFNATMRSALLDACRFDWSKVSPGIFGALFQSVMDPSQRHAQGAHYTTEKNILKVIEPLFMEDLRAEFARIKTTKTVAVSWELRQFHAKLGKLTFFDPACGCGNFLIITYRELRLLETEALKALYPKDQDGHRQMGKRVADLSQVNVDRFYGIEPGEFPARIAETALWMMDHIMNNRLSLESAHAAIHLMASLRSLARSFL
;
A
#
# COMPACT_ATOMS: atom_id res chain seq x y z
N MET A 1 15.23 15.31 18.09
CA MET A 1 14.21 14.82 17.13
C MET A 1 12.82 15.32 17.50
N ARG A 2 12.24 14.95 18.65
CA ARG A 2 10.86 15.29 19.06
C ARG A 2 10.49 16.79 18.96
N ALA A 3 11.32 17.69 19.50
CA ALA A 3 11.07 19.14 19.41
C ALA A 3 11.09 19.69 17.96
N ARG A 4 11.98 19.15 17.11
CA ARG A 4 12.05 19.52 15.68
C ARG A 4 10.87 18.98 14.89
N ALA A 5 10.41 17.77 15.25
CA ALA A 5 9.25 17.13 14.67
C ALA A 5 7.95 17.88 15.01
N ALA A 6 7.79 18.32 16.26
CA ALA A 6 6.66 19.14 16.69
C ALA A 6 6.65 20.52 16.04
N ALA A 7 7.82 21.19 15.93
CA ALA A 7 7.94 22.46 15.22
C ALA A 7 7.59 22.31 13.74
N PHE A 8 8.13 21.28 13.08
CA PHE A 8 7.80 20.95 11.70
C PHE A 8 6.30 20.78 11.50
N ALA A 9 5.65 19.96 12.31
CA ALA A 9 4.23 19.71 12.15
C ALA A 9 3.36 20.96 12.36
N LYS A 10 3.75 21.85 13.30
CA LYS A 10 3.09 23.14 13.51
C LYS A 10 3.23 24.07 12.31
N ASP A 11 4.43 24.18 11.75
CA ASP A 11 4.73 25.07 10.62
C ASP A 11 4.01 24.64 9.33
N TRP A 12 3.70 23.34 9.20
CA TRP A 12 3.14 22.74 7.99
C TRP A 12 1.67 22.32 8.14
N GLN A 13 0.99 22.69 9.24
CA GLN A 13 -0.38 22.24 9.55
C GLN A 13 -1.44 22.79 8.56
N ASP A 14 -1.24 24.02 8.07
CA ASP A 14 -2.18 24.80 7.25
C ASP A 14 -1.65 25.10 5.83
N ALA A 15 -0.44 24.65 5.50
CA ALA A 15 0.21 24.88 4.21
C ALA A 15 -0.70 24.44 3.03
N THR A 16 -0.75 25.22 1.96
CA THR A 16 -1.58 24.97 0.77
C THR A 16 -0.69 24.93 -0.46
N TYR A 17 -0.98 23.99 -1.39
CA TYR A 17 -0.06 23.67 -2.48
C TYR A 17 0.30 24.87 -3.37
N GLU A 18 1.53 25.36 -3.21
CA GLU A 18 2.23 26.21 -4.18
C GLU A 18 3.61 25.61 -4.48
N LYS A 19 4.07 25.73 -5.73
CA LYS A 19 5.33 25.09 -6.22
C LYS A 19 6.57 25.47 -5.38
N GLY A 20 6.54 26.60 -4.66
CA GLY A 20 7.60 27.05 -3.75
C GLY A 20 7.61 26.39 -2.37
N GLU A 21 6.49 25.80 -1.93
CA GLU A 21 6.36 25.21 -0.59
C GLU A 21 6.98 23.80 -0.49
N THR A 22 7.02 23.04 -1.59
CA THR A 22 7.56 21.66 -1.63
C THR A 22 9.02 21.58 -1.19
N GLN A 23 9.89 22.44 -1.73
CA GLN A 23 11.31 22.40 -1.38
C GLN A 23 11.54 22.84 0.07
N SER A 24 10.75 23.79 0.56
CA SER A 24 10.77 24.22 1.96
C SER A 24 10.31 23.10 2.89
N PHE A 25 9.28 22.34 2.49
CA PHE A 25 8.77 21.18 3.23
C PHE A 25 9.86 20.14 3.42
N TYR A 26 10.49 19.67 2.36
CA TYR A 26 11.54 18.64 2.48
C TYR A 26 12.77 19.16 3.21
N ASN A 27 13.15 20.44 3.05
CA ASN A 27 14.22 21.01 3.86
C ASN A 27 13.89 20.93 5.36
N ALA A 28 12.66 21.24 5.75
CA ALA A 28 12.20 21.19 7.13
C ALA A 28 12.02 19.74 7.63
N PHE A 29 11.55 18.83 6.76
CA PHE A 29 11.41 17.40 7.06
C PHE A 29 12.77 16.76 7.38
N PHE A 30 13.79 16.98 6.54
CA PHE A 30 15.13 16.45 6.80
C PHE A 30 15.74 17.02 8.10
N ARG A 31 15.45 18.28 8.44
CA ARG A 31 15.85 18.89 9.72
C ARG A 31 15.25 18.16 10.92
N VAL A 32 14.08 17.52 10.82
CA VAL A 32 13.53 16.68 11.91
C VAL A 32 14.54 15.62 12.32
N PHE A 33 15.13 14.95 11.33
CA PHE A 33 16.16 13.92 11.47
C PHE A 33 17.56 14.48 11.78
N GLY A 34 17.72 15.80 11.84
CA GLY A 34 19.01 16.45 12.09
C GLY A 34 19.95 16.42 10.89
N VAL A 35 19.44 16.08 9.70
CA VAL A 35 20.20 16.03 8.47
C VAL A 35 19.90 17.29 7.65
N GLN A 36 20.92 17.92 7.10
CA GLN A 36 20.70 18.98 6.13
C GLN A 36 20.42 18.34 4.78
N ARG A 37 19.22 18.55 4.21
CA ARG A 37 18.85 17.95 2.91
C ARG A 37 19.95 18.13 1.86
N ARG A 38 20.58 19.31 1.77
CA ARG A 38 21.68 19.62 0.83
C ARG A 38 22.91 18.70 0.92
N THR A 39 23.15 18.06 2.06
CA THR A 39 24.31 17.17 2.26
C THR A 39 24.05 15.74 1.81
N VAL A 40 22.78 15.37 1.58
CA VAL A 40 22.40 13.98 1.29
C VAL A 40 21.51 13.83 0.05
N ALA A 41 20.74 14.87 -0.28
CA ALA A 41 19.74 14.85 -1.32
C ALA A 41 19.76 16.11 -2.19
N ARG A 42 19.46 15.94 -3.47
CA ARG A 42 19.37 16.99 -4.47
C ARG A 42 17.94 17.12 -4.99
N TYR A 43 17.49 18.36 -5.19
CA TYR A 43 16.23 18.62 -5.88
C TYR A 43 16.45 18.61 -7.39
N GLU A 44 15.37 18.33 -8.13
CA GLU A 44 15.35 18.40 -9.60
C GLU A 44 16.56 17.67 -10.20
N ALA A 45 16.80 16.43 -9.75
CA ALA A 45 17.94 15.65 -10.19
C ALA A 45 17.72 15.22 -11.64
N HIS A 46 18.59 15.68 -12.55
CA HIS A 46 18.50 15.29 -13.94
C HIS A 46 18.77 13.78 -14.11
N VAL A 47 17.88 13.11 -14.83
CA VAL A 47 18.03 11.71 -15.24
C VAL A 47 17.75 11.59 -16.72
N THR A 48 18.67 10.97 -17.45
CA THR A 48 18.45 10.54 -18.83
C THR A 48 17.83 9.16 -18.79
N LYS A 49 16.57 9.06 -19.22
CA LYS A 49 15.82 7.81 -19.26
C LYS A 49 16.39 6.87 -20.32
N LEU A 50 16.01 5.59 -20.23
CA LEU A 50 16.41 4.54 -21.18
C LEU A 50 15.95 4.81 -22.63
N ASP A 51 14.96 5.66 -22.83
CA ASP A 51 14.44 6.07 -24.14
C ASP A 51 15.07 7.38 -24.67
N ASN A 52 16.21 7.79 -24.11
CA ASN A 52 16.93 9.04 -24.40
C ASN A 52 16.17 10.33 -24.08
N ARG A 53 14.99 10.28 -23.45
CA ARG A 53 14.33 11.49 -22.93
C ARG A 53 14.93 11.88 -21.59
N SER A 54 15.01 13.18 -21.32
CA SER A 54 15.41 13.70 -20.01
C SER A 54 14.20 13.90 -19.10
N GLY A 55 14.42 13.74 -17.79
CA GLY A 55 13.48 14.13 -16.77
C GLY A 55 14.20 14.60 -15.51
N PHE A 56 13.42 15.13 -14.58
CA PHE A 56 13.90 15.61 -13.29
C PHE A 56 13.19 14.83 -12.19
N ILE A 57 13.97 14.30 -11.26
CA ILE A 57 13.46 13.73 -10.01
C ILE A 57 13.23 14.88 -9.04
N ASP A 58 12.04 14.97 -8.43
CA ASP A 58 11.70 16.08 -7.53
C ASP A 58 12.66 16.13 -6.33
N LEU A 59 12.88 15.02 -5.62
CA LEU A 59 13.96 14.88 -4.63
C LEU A 59 14.67 13.53 -4.77
N PHE A 60 16.00 13.57 -4.80
CA PHE A 60 16.82 12.37 -4.94
C PHE A 60 17.94 12.30 -3.90
N TRP A 61 17.91 11.26 -3.08
CA TRP A 61 18.99 10.79 -2.20
C TRP A 61 19.55 9.48 -2.77
N PRO A 62 20.72 9.53 -3.44
CA PRO A 62 21.33 8.35 -4.06
C PRO A 62 21.44 7.16 -3.10
N GLY A 63 20.99 5.98 -3.54
CA GLY A 63 21.04 4.74 -2.76
C GLY A 63 20.00 4.63 -1.64
N VAL A 64 19.23 5.68 -1.35
CA VAL A 64 18.32 5.71 -0.20
C VAL A 64 16.89 6.04 -0.62
N LEU A 65 16.65 7.21 -1.22
CA LEU A 65 15.29 7.74 -1.40
C LEU A 65 15.14 8.46 -2.73
N LEU A 66 14.10 8.12 -3.48
CA LEU A 66 13.61 8.90 -4.60
C LEU A 66 12.20 9.38 -4.27
N VAL A 67 11.92 10.65 -4.57
CA VAL A 67 10.61 11.25 -4.35
C VAL A 67 10.08 11.88 -5.62
N GLU A 68 8.84 11.53 -5.97
CA GLU A 68 8.03 12.20 -6.99
C GLU A 68 6.80 12.82 -6.36
N GLN A 69 6.59 14.11 -6.61
CA GLN A 69 5.48 14.86 -6.04
C GLN A 69 4.55 15.37 -7.14
N LYS A 70 3.25 15.19 -6.93
CA LYS A 70 2.22 15.78 -7.78
C LYS A 70 1.37 16.77 -7.00
N SER A 71 0.80 17.72 -7.73
CA SER A 71 -0.24 18.60 -7.20
C SER A 71 -1.42 17.79 -6.68
N ALA A 72 -2.18 18.36 -5.75
CA ALA A 72 -3.37 17.73 -5.18
C ALA A 72 -4.32 17.18 -6.27
N GLY A 73 -4.85 15.97 -6.07
CA GLY A 73 -5.80 15.34 -6.99
C GLY A 73 -5.23 14.91 -8.35
N ARG A 74 -3.91 14.92 -8.52
CA ARG A 74 -3.25 14.34 -9.69
C ARG A 74 -3.00 12.85 -9.48
N ASP A 75 -3.01 12.13 -10.59
CA ASP A 75 -2.80 10.69 -10.68
C ASP A 75 -1.43 10.27 -10.10
N LEU A 76 -1.49 9.59 -8.95
CA LEU A 76 -0.34 9.03 -8.24
C LEU A 76 0.31 7.88 -9.00
N ASP A 77 -0.45 7.15 -9.81
CA ASP A 77 0.07 6.04 -10.60
C ASP A 77 0.99 6.55 -11.70
N LYS A 78 0.71 7.73 -12.27
CA LYS A 78 1.62 8.43 -13.19
C LYS A 78 2.88 8.93 -12.50
N ALA A 79 2.77 9.43 -11.27
CA ALA A 79 3.94 9.82 -10.47
C ALA A 79 4.84 8.61 -10.22
N TYR A 80 4.21 7.49 -9.89
CA TYR A 80 4.89 6.23 -9.65
C TYR A 80 5.55 5.64 -10.90
N GLN A 81 4.90 5.71 -12.06
CA GLN A 81 5.53 5.38 -13.36
C GLN A 81 6.79 6.17 -13.58
N GLN A 82 6.70 7.49 -13.41
CA GLN A 82 7.80 8.39 -13.61
C GLN A 82 8.97 8.06 -12.66
N ALA A 83 8.67 7.78 -11.40
CA ALA A 83 9.64 7.31 -10.41
C ALA A 83 10.32 5.98 -10.82
N GLY A 84 9.55 5.03 -11.37
CA GLY A 84 10.08 3.75 -11.87
C GLY A 84 10.99 3.92 -13.09
N GLU A 85 10.60 4.74 -14.07
CA GLU A 85 11.44 5.06 -15.22
C GLU A 85 12.77 5.69 -14.81
N TYR A 86 12.75 6.51 -13.75
CA TYR A 86 13.97 7.05 -13.16
C TYR A 86 14.79 5.99 -12.44
N PHE A 87 14.16 5.11 -11.66
CA PHE A 87 14.82 4.00 -10.97
C PHE A 87 15.61 3.12 -11.94
N ASP A 88 14.99 2.73 -13.06
CA ASP A 88 15.61 1.86 -14.06
C ASP A 88 16.80 2.53 -14.77
N ALA A 89 16.71 3.84 -14.96
CA ALA A 89 17.76 4.65 -15.58
C ALA A 89 18.93 5.00 -14.64
N LEU A 90 18.79 4.81 -13.33
CA LEU A 90 19.85 5.08 -12.36
C LEU A 90 20.88 3.93 -12.32
N ARG A 91 22.14 4.31 -12.07
CA ARG A 91 23.22 3.34 -11.83
C ARG A 91 22.88 2.48 -10.61
N GLU A 92 23.25 1.20 -10.65
CA GLU A 92 22.98 0.22 -9.57
C GLU A 92 23.25 0.78 -8.16
N ARG A 93 24.43 1.39 -7.96
CA ARG A 93 24.85 1.98 -6.68
C ARG A 93 24.01 3.18 -6.20
N GLU A 94 23.29 3.82 -7.12
CA GLU A 94 22.45 5.01 -6.87
C GLU A 94 20.97 4.64 -6.76
N ARG A 95 20.60 3.40 -7.11
CA ARG A 95 19.21 2.93 -7.04
C ARG A 95 18.68 3.08 -5.61
N PRO A 96 17.62 3.86 -5.41
CA PRO A 96 17.10 4.17 -4.09
C PRO A 96 16.48 2.91 -3.46
N ARG A 97 16.68 2.73 -2.16
CA ARG A 97 15.98 1.68 -1.41
C ARG A 97 14.47 1.95 -1.28
N TYR A 98 14.09 3.22 -1.25
CA TYR A 98 12.73 3.68 -1.05
C TYR A 98 12.30 4.60 -2.19
N ILE A 99 11.12 4.34 -2.76
CA ILE A 99 10.44 5.26 -3.65
C ILE A 99 9.23 5.82 -2.90
N LEU A 100 9.18 7.15 -2.80
CA LEU A 100 8.06 7.88 -2.21
C LEU A 100 7.34 8.65 -3.33
N VAL A 101 6.08 8.33 -3.55
CA VAL A 101 5.22 9.14 -4.42
C VAL A 101 4.12 9.77 -3.58
N SER A 102 3.91 11.08 -3.75
CA SER A 102 2.89 11.81 -3.02
C SER A 102 2.14 12.74 -3.95
N ASP A 103 0.81 12.62 -3.97
CA ASP A 103 -0.06 13.71 -4.33
C ASP A 103 -0.31 14.49 -3.04
N TYR A 104 -0.55 15.77 -3.17
CA TYR A 104 -0.99 16.56 -2.03
C TYR A 104 -2.50 16.29 -1.81
N ILE A 105 -2.87 15.04 -1.44
CA ILE A 105 -4.18 14.47 -0.98
C ILE A 105 -5.06 13.75 -2.03
N ASN A 106 -5.40 12.46 -1.83
CA ASN A 106 -6.71 11.95 -1.29
C ASN A 106 -6.81 10.42 -1.02
N GLY A 107 -7.07 10.06 0.24
CA GLY A 107 -7.74 8.82 0.67
C GLY A 107 -8.67 9.19 1.83
N ASN A 108 -9.88 8.61 1.90
CA ASN A 108 -10.89 9.00 2.92
C ASN A 108 -10.36 8.92 4.36
N LEU A 109 -9.34 8.09 4.61
CA LEU A 109 -8.70 7.87 5.91
C LEU A 109 -8.18 9.15 6.60
N PHE A 110 -7.71 10.15 5.84
CA PHE A 110 -7.11 11.37 6.40
C PHE A 110 -7.90 12.67 6.12
N LYS A 111 -9.15 12.56 5.64
CA LYS A 111 -9.98 13.74 5.34
C LYS A 111 -10.48 14.47 6.59
N GLY A 112 -10.59 13.77 7.72
CA GLY A 112 -11.07 14.33 8.98
C GLY A 112 -10.07 15.26 9.67
N ARG A 113 -10.57 16.35 10.27
CA ARG A 113 -9.80 17.13 11.25
C ARG A 113 -9.80 16.34 12.56
N LEU A 114 -8.66 15.76 12.92
CA LEU A 114 -8.45 15.14 14.23
C LEU A 114 -8.08 16.22 15.25
N GLN A 115 -8.64 16.12 16.45
CA GLN A 115 -8.18 16.93 17.58
C GLN A 115 -6.75 16.53 17.94
N THR A 116 -5.92 17.50 18.30
CA THR A 116 -4.57 17.24 18.81
C THR A 116 -4.67 16.49 20.13
N VAL A 117 -4.18 15.26 20.17
CA VAL A 117 -4.10 14.45 21.38
C VAL A 117 -2.79 14.72 22.12
N SER A 118 -2.85 14.86 23.44
CA SER A 118 -1.65 15.02 24.27
C SER A 118 -1.11 13.66 24.70
N PHE A 119 0.17 13.40 24.45
CA PHE A 119 0.85 12.18 24.87
C PHE A 119 1.59 12.34 26.19
N ASN A 120 1.41 11.39 27.12
CA ASN A 120 2.29 11.24 28.28
C ASN A 120 3.54 10.39 27.94
N ALA A 121 4.47 10.26 28.89
CA ALA A 121 5.71 9.51 28.70
C ALA A 121 5.47 8.03 28.37
N THR A 122 4.50 7.41 29.03
CA THR A 122 4.10 6.00 28.83
C THR A 122 3.55 5.76 27.43
N MET A 123 2.60 6.59 26.99
CA MET A 123 1.99 6.52 25.65
C MET A 123 3.05 6.69 24.55
N ARG A 124 4.01 7.61 24.76
CA ARG A 124 5.12 7.80 23.83
C ARG A 124 6.02 6.56 23.76
N SER A 125 6.33 5.93 24.90
CA SER A 125 7.12 4.70 24.90
C SER A 125 6.41 3.60 24.13
N ALA A 126 5.12 3.37 24.40
CA ALA A 126 4.31 2.39 23.70
C ALA A 126 4.27 2.64 22.18
N LEU A 127 4.14 3.90 21.74
CA LEU A 127 4.20 4.25 20.32
C LEU A 127 5.57 3.92 19.70
N LEU A 128 6.67 4.24 20.39
CA LEU A 128 8.00 3.92 19.90
C LEU A 128 8.26 2.42 19.83
N ASP A 129 7.74 1.65 20.79
CA ASP A 129 7.85 0.19 20.78
C ASP A 129 7.06 -0.41 19.62
N ALA A 130 5.87 0.13 19.33
CA ALA A 130 5.11 -0.22 18.13
C ALA A 130 5.88 0.13 16.84
N CYS A 131 6.54 1.30 16.76
CA CYS A 131 7.34 1.68 15.58
C CYS A 131 8.58 0.79 15.35
N ARG A 132 9.08 0.12 16.38
CA ARG A 132 10.22 -0.82 16.27
C ARG A 132 9.80 -2.19 15.76
N PHE A 133 8.51 -2.50 15.79
CA PHE A 133 7.98 -3.76 15.28
C PHE A 133 8.04 -3.80 13.74
N ASP A 134 8.38 -4.95 13.18
CA ASP A 134 8.37 -5.16 11.73
C ASP A 134 6.94 -5.44 11.24
N TRP A 135 6.24 -4.38 10.85
CA TRP A 135 4.86 -4.47 10.35
C TRP A 135 4.75 -5.14 8.96
N SER A 136 5.88 -5.44 8.28
CA SER A 136 5.82 -6.09 6.96
C SER A 136 5.29 -7.53 7.03
N LYS A 137 5.33 -8.16 8.21
CA LYS A 137 4.90 -9.56 8.44
C LYS A 137 3.54 -9.66 9.12
N VAL A 138 2.77 -8.59 9.14
CA VAL A 138 1.48 -8.53 9.82
C VAL A 138 0.49 -9.46 9.14
N SER A 139 -0.07 -10.39 9.92
CA SER A 139 -1.18 -11.23 9.47
C SER A 139 -2.53 -10.54 9.72
N PRO A 140 -3.58 -10.88 8.94
CA PRO A 140 -4.94 -10.37 9.16
C PRO A 140 -5.46 -10.56 10.59
N GLY A 141 -4.98 -11.61 11.28
CA GLY A 141 -5.36 -11.89 12.66
C GLY A 141 -5.03 -10.76 13.64
N ILE A 142 -4.05 -9.89 13.34
CA ILE A 142 -3.70 -8.78 14.23
C ILE A 142 -4.83 -7.76 14.35
N PHE A 143 -5.61 -7.54 13.28
CA PHE A 143 -6.69 -6.55 13.28
C PHE A 143 -7.87 -7.02 14.13
N GLY A 144 -8.16 -8.32 14.11
CA GLY A 144 -9.12 -8.95 15.02
C GLY A 144 -8.67 -8.86 16.48
N ALA A 145 -7.39 -9.12 16.77
CA ALA A 145 -6.83 -9.00 18.11
C ALA A 145 -6.83 -7.55 18.63
N LEU A 146 -6.47 -6.59 17.77
CA LEU A 146 -6.47 -5.17 18.09
C LEU A 146 -7.89 -4.64 18.34
N PHE A 147 -8.87 -5.10 17.57
CA PHE A 147 -10.27 -4.76 17.81
C PHE A 147 -10.81 -5.34 19.12
N GLN A 148 -10.46 -6.58 19.46
CA GLN A 148 -10.89 -7.19 20.70
C GLN A 148 -10.25 -6.57 21.95
N SER A 149 -9.00 -6.11 21.85
CA SER A 149 -8.27 -5.56 23.00
C SER A 149 -8.77 -4.19 23.45
N VAL A 150 -9.35 -3.40 22.54
CA VAL A 150 -9.93 -2.07 22.82
C VAL A 150 -11.42 -2.11 23.15
N MET A 151 -12.09 -3.24 22.95
CA MET A 151 -13.50 -3.44 23.32
C MET A 151 -13.65 -3.82 24.80
N ASP A 152 -14.56 -3.15 25.51
CA ASP A 152 -14.97 -3.53 26.87
C ASP A 152 -15.56 -4.96 26.88
N PRO A 153 -15.17 -5.84 27.83
CA PRO A 153 -15.65 -7.23 27.88
C PRO A 153 -17.17 -7.38 27.90
N SER A 154 -17.90 -6.44 28.52
CA SER A 154 -19.36 -6.48 28.59
C SER A 154 -20.01 -6.09 27.25
N GLN A 155 -19.47 -5.08 26.57
CA GLN A 155 -19.89 -4.70 25.21
C GLN A 155 -19.58 -5.80 24.18
N ARG A 156 -18.48 -6.52 24.38
CA ARG A 156 -18.05 -7.63 23.51
C ARG A 156 -19.08 -8.77 23.45
N HIS A 157 -19.67 -9.13 24.59
CA HIS A 157 -20.73 -10.15 24.64
C HIS A 157 -22.06 -9.63 24.10
N ALA A 158 -22.44 -8.39 24.42
CA ALA A 158 -23.71 -7.81 24.00
C ALA A 158 -23.80 -7.57 22.48
N GLN A 159 -22.68 -7.24 21.83
CA GLN A 159 -22.62 -6.97 20.38
C GLN A 159 -22.22 -8.20 19.54
N GLY A 160 -21.95 -9.35 20.17
CA GLY A 160 -21.43 -10.52 19.46
C GLY A 160 -20.09 -10.26 18.75
N ALA A 161 -19.29 -9.30 19.25
CA ALA A 161 -18.06 -8.80 18.65
C ALA A 161 -16.88 -9.78 18.80
N HIS A 162 -17.09 -11.02 18.38
CA HIS A 162 -16.06 -12.04 18.25
C HIS A 162 -15.55 -12.01 16.81
N TYR A 163 -14.26 -11.70 16.63
CA TYR A 163 -13.68 -11.77 15.29
C TYR A 163 -13.74 -13.21 14.79
N THR A 164 -14.11 -13.38 13.52
CA THR A 164 -14.08 -14.70 12.87
C THR A 164 -12.64 -15.05 12.53
N THR A 165 -12.17 -16.21 12.97
CA THR A 165 -10.81 -16.68 12.68
C THR A 165 -10.64 -16.96 11.19
N GLU A 166 -9.42 -16.82 10.69
CA GLU A 166 -9.08 -17.15 9.30
C GLU A 166 -9.56 -18.54 8.90
N LYS A 167 -9.34 -19.54 9.78
CA LYS A 167 -9.80 -20.92 9.56
C LYS A 167 -11.31 -21.00 9.34
N ASN A 168 -12.10 -20.24 10.09
CA ASN A 168 -13.55 -20.23 9.97
C ASN A 168 -14.03 -19.46 8.74
N ILE A 169 -13.32 -18.38 8.36
CA ILE A 169 -13.60 -17.64 7.13
C ILE A 169 -13.35 -18.53 5.91
N LEU A 170 -12.20 -19.22 5.87
CA LEU A 170 -11.86 -20.13 4.78
C LEU A 170 -12.92 -21.24 4.61
N LYS A 171 -13.45 -21.80 5.70
CA LYS A 171 -14.56 -22.77 5.62
C LYS A 171 -15.82 -22.25 4.93
N VAL A 172 -16.01 -20.93 4.89
CA VAL A 172 -17.14 -20.29 4.19
C VAL A 172 -16.75 -19.94 2.76
N ILE A 173 -15.65 -19.24 2.56
CA ILE A 173 -15.30 -18.70 1.23
C ILE A 173 -14.78 -19.76 0.25
N GLU A 174 -14.15 -20.83 0.76
CA GLU A 174 -13.67 -21.95 -0.06
C GLU A 174 -14.82 -22.60 -0.86
N PRO A 175 -15.83 -23.22 -0.22
CA PRO A 175 -16.94 -23.83 -0.94
C PRO A 175 -17.88 -22.82 -1.60
N LEU A 176 -17.90 -21.55 -1.16
CA LEU A 176 -18.81 -20.55 -1.72
C LEU A 176 -18.37 -20.07 -3.11
N PHE A 177 -17.07 -19.92 -3.36
CA PHE A 177 -16.57 -19.47 -4.67
C PHE A 177 -15.08 -19.75 -4.94
N MET A 178 -14.22 -19.86 -3.91
CA MET A 178 -12.77 -19.99 -4.16
C MET A 178 -12.42 -21.35 -4.76
N GLU A 179 -13.07 -22.45 -4.36
CA GLU A 179 -12.87 -23.78 -4.93
C GLU A 179 -13.20 -23.79 -6.43
N ASP A 180 -14.32 -23.20 -6.82
CA ASP A 180 -14.74 -23.09 -8.22
C ASP A 180 -13.74 -22.26 -9.05
N LEU A 181 -13.28 -21.12 -8.53
CA LEU A 181 -12.28 -20.28 -9.20
C LEU A 181 -10.94 -21.02 -9.37
N ARG A 182 -10.51 -21.78 -8.35
CA ARG A 182 -9.28 -22.58 -8.41
C ARG A 182 -9.42 -23.75 -9.38
N ALA A 183 -10.57 -24.42 -9.41
CA ALA A 183 -10.86 -25.50 -10.35
C ALA A 183 -10.90 -24.99 -11.80
N GLU A 184 -11.54 -23.83 -12.03
CA GLU A 184 -11.53 -23.16 -13.33
C GLU A 184 -10.11 -22.83 -13.78
N PHE A 185 -9.29 -22.22 -12.91
CA PHE A 185 -7.89 -21.93 -13.21
C PHE A 185 -7.07 -23.19 -13.50
N ALA A 186 -7.27 -24.26 -12.72
CA ALA A 186 -6.60 -25.53 -12.93
C ALA A 186 -6.94 -26.14 -14.30
N ARG A 187 -8.21 -26.08 -14.71
CA ARG A 187 -8.68 -26.54 -16.02
C ARG A 187 -8.06 -25.74 -17.17
N ILE A 188 -7.95 -24.42 -17.03
CA ILE A 188 -7.32 -23.57 -18.06
C ILE A 188 -5.85 -23.96 -18.26
N LYS A 189 -5.14 -24.26 -17.16
CA LYS A 189 -3.71 -24.63 -17.19
C LYS A 189 -3.37 -25.96 -17.85
N THR A 190 -4.31 -26.91 -17.94
CA THR A 190 -4.01 -28.24 -18.52
C THR A 190 -3.87 -28.21 -20.03
N THR A 191 -4.34 -27.14 -20.67
CA THR A 191 -4.27 -26.96 -22.12
C THR A 191 -2.98 -26.20 -22.48
N LYS A 192 -2.32 -26.55 -23.59
CA LYS A 192 -1.10 -25.88 -24.09
C LYS A 192 -1.32 -25.30 -25.49
N THR A 193 -2.23 -24.35 -25.60
CA THR A 193 -2.62 -23.74 -26.89
C THR A 193 -2.70 -22.22 -26.76
N VAL A 194 -2.76 -21.51 -27.90
CA VAL A 194 -2.99 -20.06 -27.93
C VAL A 194 -4.30 -19.67 -27.23
N ALA A 195 -5.31 -20.56 -27.25
CA ALA A 195 -6.58 -20.37 -26.56
C ALA A 195 -6.41 -20.23 -25.04
N VAL A 196 -5.44 -20.91 -24.43
CA VAL A 196 -5.15 -20.83 -22.99
C VAL A 196 -4.74 -19.43 -22.57
N SER A 197 -3.91 -18.77 -23.37
CA SER A 197 -3.50 -17.39 -23.10
C SER A 197 -4.69 -16.43 -23.14
N TRP A 198 -5.68 -16.69 -24.00
CA TRP A 198 -6.92 -15.91 -24.03
C TRP A 198 -7.83 -16.25 -22.83
N GLU A 199 -8.02 -17.54 -22.52
CA GLU A 199 -8.81 -17.99 -21.37
C GLU A 199 -8.25 -17.47 -20.04
N LEU A 200 -6.92 -17.47 -19.87
CA LEU A 200 -6.25 -16.88 -18.71
C LEU A 200 -6.49 -15.38 -18.59
N ARG A 201 -6.49 -14.63 -19.71
CA ARG A 201 -6.83 -13.20 -19.70
C ARG A 201 -8.29 -12.96 -19.33
N GLN A 202 -9.21 -13.80 -19.81
CA GLN A 202 -10.62 -13.73 -19.43
C GLN A 202 -10.83 -14.08 -17.96
N PHE A 203 -10.15 -15.12 -17.46
CA PHE A 203 -10.17 -15.50 -16.05
C PHE A 203 -9.63 -14.37 -15.17
N HIS A 204 -8.49 -13.79 -15.53
CA HIS A 204 -7.91 -12.64 -14.84
C HIS A 204 -8.85 -11.43 -14.84
N ALA A 205 -9.49 -11.14 -15.98
CA ALA A 205 -10.49 -10.08 -16.08
C ALA A 205 -11.78 -10.35 -15.29
N LYS A 206 -12.16 -11.63 -15.13
CA LYS A 206 -13.27 -12.05 -14.29
C LYS A 206 -12.95 -11.78 -12.81
N LEU A 207 -11.74 -12.12 -12.34
CA LEU A 207 -11.33 -11.87 -10.95
C LEU A 207 -11.48 -10.39 -10.57
N GLY A 208 -11.06 -9.46 -11.44
CA GLY A 208 -11.17 -8.01 -11.19
C GLY A 208 -12.60 -7.46 -11.20
N LYS A 209 -13.60 -8.24 -11.63
CA LYS A 209 -15.02 -7.83 -11.68
C LYS A 209 -15.84 -8.38 -10.53
N LEU A 210 -15.31 -9.32 -9.75
CA LEU A 210 -16.04 -9.90 -8.61
C LEU A 210 -16.24 -8.84 -7.53
N THR A 211 -17.46 -8.77 -6.98
CA THR A 211 -17.83 -7.86 -5.90
C THR A 211 -18.23 -8.64 -4.66
N PHE A 212 -17.74 -8.20 -3.51
CA PHE A 212 -17.98 -8.87 -2.23
C PHE A 212 -18.67 -7.91 -1.28
N PHE A 213 -19.68 -8.41 -0.56
CA PHE A 213 -20.46 -7.62 0.37
C PHE A 213 -20.65 -8.36 1.70
N ASP A 214 -20.28 -7.70 2.78
CA ASP A 214 -20.48 -8.18 4.15
C ASP A 214 -21.36 -7.19 4.94
N PRO A 215 -22.66 -7.48 5.16
CA PRO A 215 -23.59 -6.56 5.80
C PRO A 215 -23.40 -6.40 7.32
N ALA A 216 -22.45 -7.12 7.92
CA ALA A 216 -22.09 -7.01 9.33
C ALA A 216 -20.58 -7.21 9.50
N CYS A 217 -19.79 -6.37 8.82
CA CYS A 217 -18.39 -6.67 8.56
C CYS A 217 -17.46 -6.53 9.77
N GLY A 218 -17.87 -5.83 10.83
CA GLY A 218 -17.03 -5.63 12.01
C GLY A 218 -15.69 -4.97 11.63
N CYS A 219 -14.59 -5.61 12.02
CA CYS A 219 -13.24 -5.20 11.63
C CYS A 219 -12.81 -5.62 10.21
N GLY A 220 -13.72 -6.15 9.39
CA GLY A 220 -13.52 -6.42 7.97
C GLY A 220 -12.86 -7.75 7.63
N ASN A 221 -12.72 -8.69 8.58
CA ASN A 221 -11.92 -9.90 8.38
C ASN A 221 -12.35 -10.74 7.16
N PHE A 222 -13.66 -10.91 6.91
CA PHE A 222 -14.13 -11.63 5.72
C PHE A 222 -13.67 -10.94 4.43
N LEU A 223 -13.78 -9.62 4.36
CA LEU A 223 -13.35 -8.83 3.19
C LEU A 223 -11.83 -8.91 3.00
N ILE A 224 -11.05 -8.77 4.08
CA ILE A 224 -9.58 -8.80 4.06
C ILE A 224 -9.06 -10.17 3.62
N ILE A 225 -9.59 -11.26 4.18
CA ILE A 225 -9.18 -12.62 3.81
C ILE A 225 -9.60 -12.95 2.38
N THR A 226 -10.83 -12.61 1.99
CA THR A 226 -11.31 -12.80 0.61
C THR A 226 -10.43 -12.07 -0.40
N TYR A 227 -10.12 -10.80 -0.11
CA TYR A 227 -9.23 -9.99 -0.94
C TYR A 227 -7.84 -10.64 -1.06
N ARG A 228 -7.26 -11.09 0.04
CA ARG A 228 -5.96 -11.78 0.04
C ARG A 228 -5.99 -13.03 -0.82
N GLU A 229 -7.00 -13.90 -0.66
CA GLU A 229 -7.10 -15.15 -1.42
C GLU A 229 -7.29 -14.91 -2.92
N LEU A 230 -8.07 -13.89 -3.30
CA LEU A 230 -8.19 -13.46 -4.69
C LEU A 230 -6.88 -12.92 -5.25
N ARG A 231 -6.16 -12.07 -4.50
CA ARG A 231 -4.85 -11.54 -4.92
C ARG A 231 -3.81 -12.66 -5.08
N LEU A 232 -3.85 -13.69 -4.23
CA LEU A 232 -2.99 -14.86 -4.36
C LEU A 232 -3.32 -15.65 -5.63
N LEU A 233 -4.61 -15.89 -5.91
CA LEU A 233 -5.05 -16.58 -7.12
C LEU A 233 -4.73 -15.78 -8.40
N GLU A 234 -4.96 -14.46 -8.38
CA GLU A 234 -4.58 -13.54 -9.45
C GLU A 234 -3.07 -13.58 -9.71
N THR A 235 -2.25 -13.60 -8.65
CA THR A 235 -0.80 -13.70 -8.78
C THR A 235 -0.42 -14.98 -9.53
N GLU A 236 -1.02 -16.12 -9.20
CA GLU A 236 -0.77 -17.37 -9.91
C GLU A 236 -1.26 -17.32 -11.38
N ALA A 237 -2.38 -16.66 -11.65
CA ALA A 237 -2.86 -16.45 -13.03
C ALA A 237 -1.90 -15.58 -13.84
N LEU A 238 -1.37 -14.50 -13.26
CA LEU A 238 -0.35 -13.65 -13.88
C LEU A 238 0.96 -14.42 -14.12
N LYS A 239 1.38 -15.27 -13.18
CA LYS A 239 2.56 -16.13 -13.34
C LYS A 239 2.40 -17.14 -14.47
N ALA A 240 1.18 -17.58 -14.76
CA ALA A 240 0.86 -18.43 -15.91
C ALA A 240 0.80 -17.64 -17.24
N LEU A 241 0.29 -16.41 -17.23
CA LEU A 241 0.26 -15.51 -18.38
C LEU A 241 1.65 -15.02 -18.80
N TYR A 242 2.54 -14.85 -17.83
CA TYR A 242 3.90 -14.39 -18.00
C TYR A 242 4.85 -15.44 -17.39
N PRO A 243 5.12 -16.55 -18.12
CA PRO A 243 6.08 -17.55 -17.65
C PRO A 243 7.50 -16.97 -17.58
N LYS A 244 8.37 -17.62 -16.81
CA LYS A 244 9.79 -17.26 -16.77
C LYS A 244 10.46 -17.61 -18.11
N ASP A 245 11.38 -16.78 -18.55
CA ASP A 245 12.28 -17.08 -19.66
C ASP A 245 13.37 -18.10 -19.24
N GLN A 246 14.26 -18.43 -20.17
CA GLN A 246 15.33 -19.41 -19.97
C GLN A 246 16.31 -19.02 -18.86
N ASP A 247 16.44 -17.72 -18.60
CA ASP A 247 17.31 -17.15 -17.56
C ASP A 247 16.59 -17.03 -16.21
N GLY A 248 15.32 -17.48 -16.13
CA GLY A 248 14.52 -17.46 -14.92
C GLY A 248 13.89 -16.10 -14.61
N HIS A 249 13.98 -15.13 -15.53
CA HIS A 249 13.38 -13.82 -15.42
C HIS A 249 11.93 -13.85 -15.90
N ARG A 250 11.06 -13.07 -15.26
CA ARG A 250 9.66 -12.94 -15.66
C ARG A 250 9.41 -11.54 -16.23
N GLN A 251 9.23 -11.45 -17.54
CA GLN A 251 8.77 -10.23 -18.21
C GLN A 251 7.26 -10.08 -18.07
N MET A 252 6.82 -9.76 -16.86
CA MET A 252 5.53 -9.10 -16.65
C MET A 252 5.65 -7.67 -17.18
N GLY A 253 4.61 -7.13 -17.83
CA GLY A 253 4.62 -5.76 -18.41
C GLY A 253 5.06 -4.67 -17.40
N LYS A 254 5.30 -3.44 -17.89
CA LYS A 254 6.01 -2.35 -17.19
C LYS A 254 5.60 -2.01 -15.73
N ARG A 255 4.45 -2.47 -15.20
CA ARG A 255 4.04 -2.23 -13.78
C ARG A 255 3.28 -3.42 -13.19
N VAL A 256 3.55 -3.72 -11.93
CA VAL A 256 2.78 -4.66 -11.08
C VAL A 256 1.36 -4.16 -10.78
N ALA A 257 1.23 -2.86 -10.51
CA ALA A 257 -0.06 -2.19 -10.27
C ALA A 257 -0.96 -2.17 -11.52
N ASP A 258 -0.38 -2.23 -12.73
CA ASP A 258 -1.15 -2.31 -13.98
C ASP A 258 -1.62 -3.73 -14.31
N LEU A 259 -1.04 -4.71 -13.63
CA LEU A 259 -1.33 -6.11 -13.86
C LEU A 259 -2.37 -6.61 -12.88
N SER A 260 -2.49 -6.02 -11.68
CA SER A 260 -3.57 -6.37 -10.77
C SER A 260 -4.88 -5.71 -11.22
N GLN A 261 -5.92 -6.51 -11.39
CA GLN A 261 -7.28 -6.08 -11.66
C GLN A 261 -8.17 -6.23 -10.42
N VAL A 262 -7.76 -7.03 -9.43
CA VAL A 262 -8.44 -7.13 -8.13
C VAL A 262 -8.13 -5.90 -7.29
N ASN A 263 -9.14 -5.08 -7.02
CA ASN A 263 -9.01 -3.82 -6.30
C ASN A 263 -9.95 -3.79 -5.08
N VAL A 264 -9.55 -3.02 -4.05
CA VAL A 264 -10.30 -2.83 -2.80
C VAL A 264 -11.66 -2.16 -3.03
N ASP A 265 -11.84 -1.44 -4.14
CA ASP A 265 -13.09 -0.77 -4.52
C ASP A 265 -14.27 -1.73 -4.81
N ARG A 266 -14.01 -3.04 -4.90
CA ARG A 266 -15.01 -4.11 -5.06
C ARG A 266 -15.46 -4.77 -3.76
N PHE A 267 -14.97 -4.29 -2.63
CA PHE A 267 -15.25 -4.85 -1.31
C PHE A 267 -16.08 -3.87 -0.50
N TYR A 268 -17.29 -4.30 -0.15
CA TYR A 268 -18.29 -3.48 0.52
C TYR A 268 -18.63 -4.08 1.87
N GLY A 269 -18.88 -3.22 2.87
CA GLY A 269 -19.36 -3.69 4.17
C GLY A 269 -20.22 -2.65 4.88
N ILE A 270 -21.11 -3.14 5.75
CA ILE A 270 -21.88 -2.31 6.67
C ILE A 270 -21.41 -2.63 8.10
N GLU A 271 -21.06 -1.59 8.84
CA GLU A 271 -20.69 -1.68 10.25
C GLU A 271 -21.17 -0.40 10.96
N PRO A 272 -22.07 -0.50 11.96
CA PRO A 272 -22.58 0.68 12.67
C PRO A 272 -21.53 1.34 13.59
N GLY A 273 -20.54 0.58 14.07
CA GLY A 273 -19.46 1.10 14.91
C GLY A 273 -18.37 1.79 14.09
N GLU A 274 -18.14 3.08 14.33
CA GLU A 274 -17.10 3.84 13.62
C GLU A 274 -15.71 3.19 13.77
N PHE A 275 -15.34 2.79 14.97
CA PHE A 275 -14.02 2.22 15.24
C PHE A 275 -13.75 0.90 14.47
N PRO A 276 -14.61 -0.14 14.54
CA PRO A 276 -14.45 -1.34 13.70
C PRO A 276 -14.46 -1.03 12.20
N ALA A 277 -15.34 -0.13 11.73
CA ALA A 277 -15.39 0.26 10.32
C ALA A 277 -14.07 0.89 9.85
N ARG A 278 -13.42 1.73 10.68
CA ARG A 278 -12.11 2.32 10.38
C ARG A 278 -10.98 1.30 10.38
N ILE A 279 -11.05 0.30 11.27
CA ILE A 279 -10.11 -0.82 11.24
C ILE A 279 -10.27 -1.60 9.94
N ALA A 280 -11.50 -1.91 9.53
CA ALA A 280 -11.78 -2.60 8.28
C ALA A 280 -11.21 -1.85 7.06
N GLU A 281 -11.47 -0.54 6.97
CA GLU A 281 -10.94 0.33 5.91
C GLU A 281 -9.40 0.27 5.88
N THR A 282 -8.75 0.52 7.03
CA THR A 282 -7.28 0.58 7.11
C THR A 282 -6.64 -0.78 6.82
N ALA A 283 -7.20 -1.85 7.36
CA ALA A 283 -6.69 -3.20 7.21
C ALA A 283 -6.78 -3.71 5.77
N LEU A 284 -7.84 -3.35 5.04
CA LEU A 284 -7.99 -3.71 3.63
C LEU A 284 -6.93 -2.99 2.76
N TRP A 285 -6.68 -1.70 2.99
CA TRP A 285 -5.60 -0.96 2.33
C TRP A 285 -4.20 -1.50 2.69
N MET A 286 -3.98 -1.88 3.95
CA MET A 286 -2.73 -2.52 4.35
C MET A 286 -2.54 -3.86 3.64
N MET A 287 -3.60 -4.66 3.49
CA MET A 287 -3.54 -5.92 2.75
C MET A 287 -3.26 -5.69 1.26
N ASP A 288 -3.89 -4.70 0.64
CA ASP A 288 -3.58 -4.29 -0.74
C ASP A 288 -2.10 -3.98 -0.91
N HIS A 289 -1.54 -3.17 -0.01
CA HIS A 289 -0.12 -2.84 -0.01
C HIS A 289 0.79 -4.09 0.15
N ILE A 290 0.47 -4.98 1.10
CA ILE A 290 1.20 -6.24 1.31
C ILE A 290 1.17 -7.10 0.03
N MET A 291 0.01 -7.23 -0.60
CA MET A 291 -0.15 -8.03 -1.82
C MET A 291 0.52 -7.39 -3.04
N ASN A 292 0.52 -6.07 -3.14
CA ASN A 292 1.27 -5.33 -4.17
C ASN A 292 2.77 -5.57 -4.02
N ASN A 293 3.32 -5.44 -2.80
CA ASN A 293 4.73 -5.74 -2.55
C ASN A 293 5.07 -7.19 -2.91
N ARG A 294 4.20 -8.15 -2.56
CA ARG A 294 4.39 -9.57 -2.88
C ARG A 294 4.41 -9.81 -4.39
N LEU A 295 3.48 -9.21 -5.13
CA LEU A 295 3.45 -9.31 -6.60
C LEU A 295 4.66 -8.61 -7.23
N SER A 296 5.16 -7.51 -6.63
CA SER A 296 6.39 -6.84 -7.07
C SER A 296 7.61 -7.74 -6.94
N LEU A 297 7.73 -8.52 -5.86
CA LEU A 297 8.83 -9.49 -5.70
C LEU A 297 8.78 -10.64 -6.73
N GLU A 298 7.60 -10.96 -7.28
CA GLU A 298 7.44 -11.94 -8.36
C GLU A 298 7.76 -11.36 -9.75
N SER A 299 7.90 -10.03 -9.83
CA SER A 299 8.40 -9.28 -10.98
C SER A 299 9.88 -8.91 -10.75
N ALA A 300 10.66 -8.63 -11.79
CA ALA A 300 12.09 -8.32 -11.64
C ALA A 300 12.40 -7.00 -10.88
N HIS A 301 11.40 -6.26 -10.41
CA HIS A 301 11.56 -4.94 -9.78
C HIS A 301 11.37 -5.02 -8.25
N ALA A 302 12.46 -5.29 -7.53
CA ALA A 302 12.48 -5.40 -6.07
C ALA A 302 12.69 -4.05 -5.35
N ALA A 303 11.89 -3.02 -5.67
CA ALA A 303 11.88 -1.78 -4.90
C ALA A 303 10.76 -1.80 -3.85
N ILE A 304 11.03 -1.26 -2.66
CA ILE A 304 9.98 -1.07 -1.64
C ILE A 304 9.28 0.25 -1.94
N HIS A 305 7.98 0.16 -2.18
CA HIS A 305 7.17 1.26 -2.66
C HIS A 305 6.35 1.87 -1.54
N LEU A 306 6.72 3.06 -1.07
CA LEU A 306 5.95 3.78 -0.05
C LEU A 306 5.04 4.79 -0.75
N MET A 307 3.76 4.45 -0.88
CA MET A 307 2.74 5.45 -1.16
C MET A 307 2.34 6.10 0.17
N ALA A 308 2.81 7.32 0.42
CA ALA A 308 2.48 8.04 1.63
C ALA A 308 2.16 9.50 1.32
N SER A 309 1.08 10.00 1.92
CA SER A 309 0.77 11.43 1.91
C SER A 309 1.75 12.17 2.81
N LEU A 310 2.43 13.18 2.28
CA LEU A 310 3.34 14.04 3.06
C LEU A 310 2.65 14.73 4.25
N ARG A 311 1.33 14.95 4.17
CA ARG A 311 0.52 15.48 5.29
C ARG A 311 0.34 14.46 6.42
N SER A 312 0.33 13.14 6.15
CA SER A 312 0.26 12.13 7.22
C SER A 312 1.58 12.06 7.98
N LEU A 313 2.72 12.06 7.28
CA LEU A 313 4.06 12.07 7.87
C LEU A 313 4.30 13.27 8.78
N ALA A 314 3.86 14.47 8.39
CA ALA A 314 3.95 15.66 9.24
C ALA A 314 3.06 15.56 10.50
N ARG A 315 1.87 14.95 10.38
CA ARG A 315 0.92 14.78 11.49
C ARG A 315 1.27 13.61 12.42
N SER A 316 2.10 12.66 12.00
CA SER A 316 2.62 11.56 12.84
C SER A 316 3.74 11.97 13.80
N PHE A 317 4.20 13.22 13.74
CA PHE A 317 5.29 13.76 14.55
C PHE A 317 4.86 14.76 15.65
N LEU A 318 3.55 14.97 15.82
CA LEU A 318 2.92 15.59 17.00
C LEU A 318 2.35 14.51 17.91
#